data_AF-A0A0S8CPP2-F1
#
_entry.id   AF-A0A0S8CPP2-F1
#
_cell.length_a   1.000
_cell.length_b   1.000
_cell.length_c   1.000
_cell.angle_alpha   90.00
_cell.angle_beta   90.00
_cell.angle_gamma   90.00
#
_symmetry.space_group_name_H-M   'P 1'
#
loop_
_entity.id
_entity.type
_entity.pdbx_description
1 polymer ?
#
loop_
_entity_poly.entity_id
_entity_poly.type
_entity_poly.pdbx_seq_one_letter_code
_entity_poly.pdbx_strand_id
1 'polypeptide(L)'
;MCVMANPEEEDEWDADRATRVEAEWLAGWIEDQLPPGKHSVVEKGVRRPLRPGHIAVLFRKFTNAQVYLEALQRHRIPYMTDGERHFYRRQEVLDVVNVLRVLDDPTDAIALVGILRSSMGGLTDQEIMDVVRLGPLDIRRSHLLEEWESARRSVIQGLYQRLAILHAHANRLPISELLDQIFVQLPIVELAAASSHGEQAVVNVWKLRDLMSEQATVPHLSFSAWVDRLVDSLLTYPSEPEAPLAEDTLAAVRVLTIHKAKGLEFPVVVLPGLHQKASGPDRGADITFDWISGLYGCTLSPVWNAGQVPLWEKHRIREEAEQRRVLYVGMTRARDRLVLSGGILAKRGGDSLLGLLQQIAEGEFGNPEHAVVRIGGVSIPHAVVTPGVLKSLRSSRPPLETEGDIEKVLSAPQWGEREARWQQLNQAVAYSTPSLLHRERPSRNGGEKQQMSTGAGQRLGILMHRLLQRWDFQCDPGSVRGSLADFCQRHLSCELLVGDVDVVKELETLLDHFLHSSAYRELQRATIIGREVPFAVPWPTTLQGNSAPQACVMEGLMDVVYEIDGEVWVGDYKTDQVFSSTVAQRAEVYREQAHVYATAASRCLGPVVKGCKLFFIRAGDVVPVNL
;
A
#
# COMPACT_ATOMS: atom_id res chain seq x y z
N MET A 1 -10.59 -32.04 32.69
CA MET A 1 -11.73 -31.87 31.76
C MET A 1 -12.71 -30.91 32.39
N CYS A 2 -13.11 -29.89 31.65
CA CYS A 2 -14.13 -28.93 32.08
C CYS A 2 -15.39 -29.15 31.27
N VAL A 3 -16.54 -29.13 31.94
CA VAL A 3 -17.83 -29.33 31.29
C VAL A 3 -18.81 -28.25 31.73
N MET A 4 -19.41 -27.59 30.76
CA MET A 4 -20.42 -26.57 31.00
C MET A 4 -21.81 -27.21 31.09
N ALA A 5 -22.49 -27.02 32.22
CA ALA A 5 -23.82 -27.54 32.45
C ALA A 5 -24.77 -26.43 32.93
N ASN A 6 -26.02 -26.48 32.46
CA ASN A 6 -27.07 -25.62 32.96
C ASN A 6 -27.67 -26.23 34.24
N PRO A 7 -27.65 -25.54 35.40
CA PRO A 7 -28.29 -26.03 36.62
C PRO A 7 -29.81 -25.81 36.64
N GLU A 8 -30.38 -24.94 35.80
CA GLU A 8 -31.80 -24.57 35.82
C GLU A 8 -32.47 -24.99 34.49
N GLU A 9 -33.38 -25.97 34.52
CA GLU A 9 -34.07 -26.57 33.37
C GLU A 9 -34.99 -25.60 32.57
N GLU A 10 -34.98 -24.30 32.87
CA GLU A 10 -35.97 -23.33 32.35
C GLU A 10 -35.59 -22.63 31.03
N ASP A 11 -34.32 -22.69 30.61
CA ASP A 11 -33.83 -22.03 29.38
C ASP A 11 -33.28 -23.04 28.34
N GLU A 12 -33.54 -22.83 27.05
CA GLU A 12 -32.90 -23.58 25.96
C GLU A 12 -31.37 -23.41 25.99
N TRP A 13 -30.66 -24.46 26.43
CA TRP A 13 -29.21 -24.54 26.45
C TRP A 13 -28.68 -25.13 25.13
N ASP A 14 -28.49 -24.25 24.14
CA ASP A 14 -28.01 -24.57 22.80
C ASP A 14 -26.47 -24.58 22.67
N ALA A 15 -25.98 -25.02 21.50
CA ALA A 15 -24.55 -25.15 21.24
C ALA A 15 -23.81 -23.81 21.25
N ASP A 16 -24.48 -22.73 20.82
CA ASP A 16 -23.90 -21.39 20.71
C ASP A 16 -23.77 -20.73 22.08
N ARG A 17 -24.79 -20.85 22.94
CA ARG A 17 -24.72 -20.41 24.35
C ARG A 17 -23.66 -21.19 25.11
N ALA A 18 -23.60 -22.51 24.94
CA ALA A 18 -22.54 -23.33 25.52
C ALA A 18 -21.15 -22.88 25.06
N THR A 19 -20.97 -22.56 23.77
CA THR A 19 -19.70 -22.04 23.23
C THR A 19 -19.33 -20.66 23.80
N ARG A 20 -20.27 -19.72 23.96
CA ARG A 20 -19.99 -18.42 24.58
C ARG A 20 -19.54 -18.54 26.03
N VAL A 21 -20.23 -19.38 26.79
CA VAL A 21 -19.92 -19.64 28.21
C VAL A 21 -18.56 -20.33 28.34
N GLU A 22 -18.31 -21.34 27.52
CA GLU A 22 -17.04 -22.05 27.45
C GLU A 22 -15.86 -21.13 27.12
N ALA A 23 -16.02 -20.27 26.11
CA ALA A 23 -15.00 -19.31 25.70
C ALA A 23 -14.60 -18.38 26.85
N GLU A 24 -15.58 -17.88 27.60
CA GLU A 24 -15.34 -16.98 28.73
C GLU A 24 -14.57 -17.64 29.86
N TRP A 25 -15.03 -18.83 30.25
CA TRP A 25 -14.37 -19.56 31.32
C TRP A 25 -12.96 -19.98 30.94
N LEU A 26 -12.74 -20.41 29.69
CA LEU A 26 -11.40 -20.77 29.22
C LEU A 26 -10.46 -19.57 29.23
N ALA A 27 -10.93 -18.38 28.81
CA ALA A 27 -10.13 -17.17 28.87
C ALA A 27 -9.76 -16.81 30.32
N GLY A 28 -10.73 -16.79 31.24
CA GLY A 28 -10.44 -16.58 32.67
C GLY A 28 -9.53 -17.65 33.27
N TRP A 29 -9.71 -18.92 32.89
CA TRP A 29 -8.85 -20.01 33.35
C TRP A 29 -7.41 -19.84 32.86
N ILE A 30 -7.21 -19.46 31.59
CA ILE A 30 -5.88 -19.19 31.02
C ILE A 30 -5.25 -18.00 31.75
N GLU A 31 -5.98 -16.89 31.91
CA GLU A 31 -5.51 -15.72 32.67
C GLU A 31 -5.04 -16.14 34.07
N ASP A 32 -5.83 -16.96 34.75
CA ASP A 32 -5.49 -17.50 36.06
C ASP A 32 -4.24 -18.39 36.06
N GLN A 33 -3.86 -19.02 34.95
CA GLN A 33 -2.68 -19.89 34.88
C GLN A 33 -1.36 -19.13 34.64
N LEU A 34 -1.44 -17.92 34.08
CA LEU A 34 -0.27 -17.14 33.62
C LEU A 34 0.56 -16.45 34.73
N PRO A 35 0.06 -16.13 35.94
CA PRO A 35 0.85 -15.51 36.98
C PRO A 35 2.11 -16.34 37.34
N PRO A 36 3.27 -15.67 37.53
CA PRO A 36 4.52 -16.36 37.84
C PRO A 36 4.42 -17.14 39.15
N GLY A 37 4.83 -18.42 39.10
CA GLY A 37 4.87 -19.32 40.26
C GLY A 37 3.72 -20.32 40.36
N LYS A 38 2.61 -20.13 39.64
CA LYS A 38 1.48 -21.08 39.65
C LYS A 38 1.77 -22.33 38.84
N HIS A 39 2.32 -22.16 37.64
CA HIS A 39 2.69 -23.24 36.74
C HIS A 39 4.02 -22.99 36.04
N SER A 40 4.66 -24.09 35.65
CA SER A 40 5.97 -24.11 35.03
C SER A 40 6.05 -25.19 33.97
N VAL A 41 6.75 -24.91 32.88
CA VAL A 41 7.02 -25.86 31.80
C VAL A 41 8.53 -26.15 31.72
N VAL A 42 8.89 -27.31 31.19
CA VAL A 42 10.31 -27.67 31.01
C VAL A 42 10.76 -27.32 29.60
N GLU A 43 11.57 -26.29 29.42
CA GLU A 43 12.17 -25.97 28.12
C GLU A 43 13.64 -26.38 28.10
N LYS A 44 14.02 -27.28 27.17
CA LYS A 44 15.41 -27.74 27.01
C LYS A 44 16.05 -28.19 28.33
N GLY A 45 15.26 -28.85 29.20
CA GLY A 45 15.70 -29.34 30.51
C GLY A 45 15.64 -28.31 31.65
N VAL A 46 15.24 -27.06 31.39
CA VAL A 46 15.13 -26.00 32.42
C VAL A 46 13.67 -25.68 32.71
N ARG A 47 13.33 -25.64 34.00
CA ARG A 47 11.99 -25.27 34.47
C ARG A 47 11.80 -23.76 34.36
N ARG A 48 10.85 -23.32 33.52
CA ARG A 48 10.51 -21.91 33.28
C ARG A 48 9.05 -21.65 33.65
N PRO A 49 8.68 -20.42 34.07
CA PRO A 49 7.28 -20.08 34.30
C PRO A 49 6.50 -20.23 32.99
N LEU A 50 5.23 -20.64 33.11
CA LEU A 50 4.32 -20.74 31.97
C LEU A 50 4.15 -19.36 31.32
N ARG A 51 4.32 -19.27 30.01
CA ARG A 51 4.09 -18.07 29.20
C ARG A 51 2.94 -18.30 28.23
N PRO A 52 2.27 -17.26 27.73
CA PRO A 52 1.18 -17.43 26.76
C PRO A 52 1.61 -18.22 25.52
N GLY A 53 2.85 -18.03 25.04
CA GLY A 53 3.45 -18.79 23.93
C GLY A 53 3.55 -20.30 24.11
N HIS A 54 3.38 -20.81 25.34
CA HIS A 54 3.39 -22.24 25.64
C HIS A 54 2.02 -22.90 25.51
N ILE A 55 0.97 -22.11 25.34
CA ILE A 55 -0.42 -22.56 25.29
C ILE A 55 -0.88 -22.56 23.84
N ALA A 56 -1.40 -23.69 23.37
CA ALA A 56 -2.10 -23.80 22.10
C ALA A 56 -3.58 -24.14 22.30
N VAL A 57 -4.46 -23.38 21.66
CA VAL A 57 -5.90 -23.65 21.59
C VAL A 57 -6.20 -24.22 20.20
N LEU A 58 -6.63 -25.48 20.15
CA LEU A 58 -6.77 -26.23 18.92
C LEU A 58 -8.24 -26.48 18.59
N PHE A 59 -8.71 -25.91 17.48
CA PHE A 59 -10.07 -26.08 16.99
C PHE A 59 -10.17 -27.19 15.93
N ARG A 60 -11.31 -27.91 15.90
CA ARG A 60 -11.61 -28.80 14.76
C ARG A 60 -11.92 -28.00 13.49
N LYS A 61 -12.79 -26.99 13.62
CA LYS A 61 -13.15 -26.03 12.57
C LYS A 61 -13.07 -24.63 13.15
N PHE A 62 -12.63 -23.65 12.35
CA PHE A 62 -12.53 -22.24 12.79
C PHE A 62 -13.88 -21.52 12.89
N THR A 63 -15.00 -22.16 12.51
CA THR A 63 -16.33 -21.53 12.42
C THR A 63 -16.71 -20.73 13.67
N ASN A 64 -16.42 -21.27 14.85
CA ASN A 64 -16.76 -20.63 16.12
C ASN A 64 -15.54 -20.07 16.86
N ALA A 65 -14.35 -20.07 16.24
CA ALA A 65 -13.12 -19.62 16.88
C ALA A 65 -13.21 -18.14 17.31
N GLN A 66 -13.91 -17.32 16.53
CA GLN A 66 -14.12 -15.89 16.81
C GLN A 66 -14.63 -15.62 18.24
N VAL A 67 -15.57 -16.43 18.71
CA VAL A 67 -16.14 -16.30 20.07
C VAL A 67 -15.07 -16.49 21.16
N TYR A 68 -14.10 -17.38 20.93
CA TYR A 68 -12.98 -17.61 21.84
C TYR A 68 -11.93 -16.51 21.74
N LEU A 69 -11.65 -16.00 20.54
CA LEU A 69 -10.73 -14.89 20.33
C LEU A 69 -11.21 -13.63 21.05
N GLU A 70 -12.50 -13.31 20.94
CA GLU A 70 -13.12 -12.19 21.65
C GLU A 70 -13.05 -12.35 23.17
N ALA A 71 -13.18 -13.59 23.69
CA ALA A 71 -13.00 -13.85 25.11
C ALA A 71 -11.54 -13.65 25.56
N LEU A 72 -10.56 -14.21 24.85
CA LEU A 72 -9.14 -13.98 25.12
C LEU A 72 -8.79 -12.48 25.10
N GLN A 73 -9.35 -11.74 24.14
CA GLN A 73 -9.19 -10.29 24.02
C GLN A 73 -9.76 -9.53 25.22
N ARG A 74 -10.95 -9.89 25.70
CA ARG A 74 -11.56 -9.26 26.89
C ARG A 74 -10.74 -9.51 28.16
N HIS A 75 -10.06 -10.65 28.24
CA HIS A 75 -9.10 -11.00 29.30
C HIS A 75 -7.67 -10.47 29.06
N ARG A 76 -7.44 -9.68 28.00
CA ARG A 76 -6.12 -9.14 27.62
C ARG A 76 -5.03 -10.22 27.45
N ILE A 77 -5.43 -11.43 27.07
CA ILE A 77 -4.50 -12.50 26.77
C ILE A 77 -4.01 -12.32 25.34
N PRO A 78 -2.71 -12.09 25.10
CA PRO A 78 -2.18 -11.99 23.75
C PRO A 78 -2.36 -13.34 23.04
N TYR A 79 -2.87 -13.33 21.82
CA TYR A 79 -3.06 -14.52 21.00
C TYR A 79 -2.58 -14.30 19.57
N MET A 80 -2.26 -15.39 18.89
CA MET A 80 -1.92 -15.43 17.47
C MET A 80 -2.72 -16.52 16.78
N THR A 81 -3.38 -16.16 15.70
CA THR A 81 -4.19 -17.04 14.86
C THR A 81 -3.41 -17.42 13.61
N ASP A 82 -3.24 -18.71 13.36
CA ASP A 82 -2.65 -19.15 12.09
C ASP A 82 -3.76 -19.42 11.07
N GLY A 83 -3.95 -18.46 10.18
CA GLY A 83 -4.82 -18.57 9.02
C GLY A 83 -6.28 -18.28 9.30
N GLU A 84 -6.58 -17.05 9.66
CA GLU A 84 -7.92 -16.57 9.41
C GLU A 84 -8.19 -16.58 7.90
N ARG A 85 -9.26 -17.28 7.53
CA ARG A 85 -9.85 -17.30 6.18
C ARG A 85 -10.62 -16.01 5.89
N HIS A 86 -10.26 -14.92 6.57
CA HIS A 86 -11.07 -13.73 6.73
C HIS A 86 -10.24 -12.44 6.68
N PHE A 87 -9.01 -12.48 6.15
CA PHE A 87 -8.18 -11.28 5.95
C PHE A 87 -8.98 -10.13 5.34
N TYR A 88 -9.68 -10.39 4.24
CA TYR A 88 -10.51 -9.38 3.57
C TYR A 88 -11.72 -8.89 4.40
N ARG A 89 -12.17 -9.63 5.42
CA ARG A 89 -13.28 -9.21 6.30
C ARG A 89 -12.85 -8.41 7.51
N ARG A 90 -11.55 -8.19 7.70
CA ARG A 90 -11.06 -7.36 8.80
C ARG A 90 -11.51 -5.92 8.62
N GLN A 91 -11.86 -5.27 9.74
CA GLN A 91 -12.43 -3.93 9.69
C GLN A 91 -11.48 -2.95 9.03
N GLU A 92 -10.19 -3.02 9.36
CA GLU A 92 -9.13 -2.21 8.77
C GLU A 92 -8.95 -2.46 7.26
N VAL A 93 -9.14 -3.69 6.80
CA VAL A 93 -9.08 -4.04 5.37
C VAL A 93 -10.34 -3.53 4.65
N LEU A 94 -11.52 -3.69 5.25
CA LEU A 94 -12.78 -3.16 4.73
C LEU A 94 -12.75 -1.63 4.63
N ASP A 95 -12.14 -0.95 5.60
CA ASP A 95 -12.00 0.50 5.61
C ASP A 95 -11.13 0.98 4.43
N VAL A 96 -9.99 0.32 4.17
CA VAL A 96 -9.15 0.61 3.00
C VAL A 96 -9.91 0.32 1.70
N VAL A 97 -10.60 -0.82 1.60
CA VAL A 97 -11.37 -1.15 0.38
C VAL A 97 -12.49 -0.15 0.13
N ASN A 98 -13.20 0.30 1.16
CA ASN A 98 -14.23 1.33 1.00
C ASN A 98 -13.63 2.65 0.52
N VAL A 99 -12.46 3.06 1.03
CA VAL A 99 -11.74 4.23 0.47
C VAL A 99 -11.46 4.01 -1.00
N LEU A 100 -10.84 2.90 -1.38
CA LEU A 100 -10.50 2.62 -2.78
C LEU A 100 -11.73 2.63 -3.70
N ARG A 101 -12.86 2.06 -3.25
CA ARG A 101 -14.14 2.10 -3.98
C ARG A 101 -14.65 3.52 -4.18
N VAL A 102 -14.60 4.36 -3.14
CA VAL A 102 -14.99 5.77 -3.22
C VAL A 102 -14.03 6.58 -4.10
N LEU A 103 -12.75 6.20 -4.16
CA LEU A 103 -11.80 6.82 -5.08
C LEU A 103 -12.01 6.38 -6.54
N ASP A 104 -12.59 5.20 -6.79
CA ASP A 104 -12.91 4.74 -8.15
C ASP A 104 -14.22 5.34 -8.63
N ASP A 105 -15.26 5.19 -7.82
CA ASP A 105 -16.57 5.80 -8.01
C ASP A 105 -16.90 6.75 -6.83
N PRO A 106 -16.79 8.08 -7.02
CA PRO A 106 -17.12 9.05 -5.98
C PRO A 106 -18.59 9.04 -5.58
N THR A 107 -19.45 8.33 -6.33
CA THR A 107 -20.90 8.18 -6.07
C THR A 107 -21.28 6.84 -5.44
N ASP A 108 -20.30 5.98 -5.09
CA ASP A 108 -20.56 4.73 -4.37
C ASP A 108 -21.03 5.01 -2.94
N ALA A 109 -22.35 5.12 -2.80
CA ALA A 109 -23.01 5.45 -1.54
C ALA A 109 -22.76 4.39 -0.46
N ILE A 110 -22.62 3.11 -0.82
CA ILE A 110 -22.39 2.04 0.15
C ILE A 110 -21.00 2.18 0.75
N ALA A 111 -19.99 2.37 -0.09
CA ALA A 111 -18.62 2.55 0.37
C ALA A 111 -18.48 3.85 1.18
N LEU A 112 -19.11 4.95 0.76
CA LEU A 112 -19.07 6.21 1.50
C LEU A 112 -19.79 6.12 2.86
N VAL A 113 -20.94 5.45 2.94
CA VAL A 113 -21.60 5.15 4.23
C VAL A 113 -20.70 4.29 5.11
N GLY A 114 -19.99 3.32 4.54
CA GLY A 114 -18.99 2.52 5.24
C GLY A 114 -17.90 3.38 5.89
N ILE A 115 -17.35 4.34 5.14
CA ILE A 115 -16.34 5.31 5.64
C ILE A 115 -16.92 6.23 6.72
N LEU A 116 -18.14 6.74 6.53
CA LEU A 116 -18.79 7.63 7.48
C LEU A 116 -19.10 6.94 8.82
N ARG A 117 -19.47 5.66 8.76
CA ARG A 117 -19.80 4.83 9.93
C ARG A 117 -18.57 4.25 10.61
N SER A 118 -17.46 4.07 9.90
CA SER A 118 -16.21 3.59 10.47
C SER A 118 -15.56 4.63 11.40
N SER A 119 -14.48 4.27 12.09
CA SER A 119 -13.76 5.19 12.98
C SER A 119 -13.18 6.41 12.27
N MET A 120 -13.14 6.44 10.92
CA MET A 120 -12.73 7.62 10.15
C MET A 120 -13.79 8.73 10.17
N GLY A 121 -15.07 8.37 10.03
CA GLY A 121 -16.19 9.34 10.10
C GLY A 121 -16.84 9.41 11.48
N GLY A 122 -16.91 8.28 12.18
CA GLY A 122 -17.45 8.16 13.53
C GLY A 122 -18.93 8.53 13.66
N LEU A 123 -19.68 8.56 12.55
CA LEU A 123 -21.08 8.99 12.54
C LEU A 123 -22.01 7.87 12.99
N THR A 124 -23.03 8.26 13.73
CA THR A 124 -24.16 7.38 14.06
C THR A 124 -25.07 7.18 12.84
N ASP A 125 -25.85 6.11 12.84
CA ASP A 125 -26.80 5.84 11.75
C ASP A 125 -27.78 7.02 11.53
N GLN A 126 -28.15 7.74 12.60
CA GLN A 126 -28.99 8.94 12.51
C GLN A 126 -28.26 10.10 11.79
N GLU A 127 -27.03 10.39 12.18
CA GLU A 127 -26.22 11.44 11.54
C GLU A 127 -25.96 11.14 10.05
N ILE A 128 -25.74 9.87 9.71
CA ILE A 128 -25.60 9.43 8.32
C ILE A 128 -26.89 9.70 7.54
N MET A 129 -28.05 9.39 8.11
CA MET A 129 -29.34 9.69 7.50
C MET A 129 -29.56 11.19 7.31
N ASP A 130 -29.10 12.03 8.23
CA ASP A 130 -29.17 13.48 8.10
C ASP A 130 -28.32 13.98 6.93
N VAL A 131 -27.10 13.45 6.77
CA VAL A 131 -26.22 13.76 5.62
C VAL A 131 -26.85 13.31 4.29
N VAL A 132 -27.43 12.10 4.24
CA VAL A 132 -28.09 11.57 3.03
C VAL A 132 -29.30 12.42 2.61
N ARG A 133 -29.98 13.09 3.55
CA ARG A 133 -31.13 13.97 3.24
C ARG A 133 -30.73 15.27 2.53
N LEU A 134 -29.49 15.71 2.66
CA LEU A 134 -28.97 16.92 2.00
C LEU A 134 -28.78 16.71 0.50
N GLY A 135 -28.66 15.46 0.05
CA GLY A 135 -28.51 15.11 -1.35
C GLY A 135 -27.81 13.77 -1.56
N PRO A 136 -27.57 13.40 -2.83
CA PRO A 136 -26.83 12.19 -3.15
C PRO A 136 -25.41 12.27 -2.59
N LEU A 137 -24.98 11.18 -1.95
CA LEU A 137 -23.63 11.03 -1.42
C LEU A 137 -22.61 11.08 -2.56
N ASP A 138 -21.78 12.12 -2.56
CA ASP A 138 -20.71 12.33 -3.52
C ASP A 138 -19.58 13.13 -2.85
N ILE A 139 -18.38 12.56 -2.77
CA ILE A 139 -17.22 13.20 -2.12
C ILE A 139 -16.85 14.55 -2.74
N ARG A 140 -17.21 14.78 -4.02
CA ARG A 140 -16.94 16.03 -4.75
C ARG A 140 -17.90 17.16 -4.34
N ARG A 141 -18.99 16.83 -3.64
CA ARG A 141 -20.05 17.76 -3.24
C ARG A 141 -19.98 18.11 -1.76
N SER A 142 -18.77 18.38 -1.25
CA SER A 142 -18.55 18.75 0.16
C SER A 142 -19.29 20.03 0.59
N HIS A 143 -19.71 20.89 -0.35
CA HIS A 143 -20.52 22.08 -0.09
C HIS A 143 -21.93 21.75 0.44
N LEU A 144 -22.50 20.58 0.13
CA LEU A 144 -23.81 20.18 0.64
C LEU A 144 -23.81 20.00 2.17
N LEU A 145 -22.64 19.73 2.76
CA LEU A 145 -22.48 19.62 4.20
C LEU A 145 -22.55 20.97 4.92
N GLU A 146 -22.54 22.10 4.21
CA GLU A 146 -22.64 23.43 4.83
C GLU A 146 -23.97 23.64 5.54
N GLU A 147 -25.04 23.03 5.00
CA GLU A 147 -26.39 23.03 5.56
C GLU A 147 -26.58 22.02 6.71
N TRP A 148 -25.57 21.19 6.99
CA TRP A 148 -25.64 20.18 8.05
C TRP A 148 -25.31 20.75 9.44
N GLU A 149 -26.32 20.95 10.27
CA GLU A 149 -26.14 21.41 11.65
C GLU A 149 -25.61 20.30 12.58
N SER A 150 -24.28 20.08 12.57
CA SER A 150 -23.61 19.14 13.47
C SER A 150 -22.24 19.67 13.94
N ALA A 151 -21.85 19.32 15.17
CA ALA A 151 -20.51 19.58 15.68
C ALA A 151 -19.41 18.88 14.86
N ARG A 152 -19.76 17.80 14.15
CA ARG A 152 -18.84 17.01 13.31
C ARG A 152 -18.73 17.50 11.86
N ARG A 153 -19.51 18.53 11.49
CA ARG A 153 -19.57 19.09 10.13
C ARG A 153 -18.18 19.39 9.55
N SER A 154 -17.35 20.13 10.27
CA SER A 154 -16.01 20.53 9.80
C SER A 154 -15.09 19.34 9.58
N VAL A 155 -15.17 18.32 10.44
CA VAL A 155 -14.36 17.10 10.34
C VAL A 155 -14.76 16.29 9.11
N ILE A 156 -16.06 16.07 8.91
CA ILE A 156 -16.58 15.32 7.75
C ILE A 156 -16.37 16.08 6.44
N GLN A 157 -16.53 17.40 6.44
CA GLN A 157 -16.22 18.24 5.29
C GLN A 157 -14.74 18.13 4.91
N GLY A 158 -13.83 18.16 5.89
CA GLY A 158 -12.41 17.94 5.65
C GLY A 158 -12.09 16.52 5.14
N LEU A 159 -12.82 15.50 5.59
CA LEU A 159 -12.71 14.14 5.07
C LEU A 159 -13.13 14.06 3.60
N TYR A 160 -14.27 14.66 3.23
CA TYR A 160 -14.73 14.72 1.84
C TYR A 160 -13.71 15.42 0.93
N GLN A 161 -13.16 16.55 1.38
CA GLN A 161 -12.15 17.29 0.63
C GLN A 161 -10.89 16.45 0.38
N ARG A 162 -10.39 15.73 1.40
CA ARG A 162 -9.23 14.82 1.25
C ARG A 162 -9.53 13.68 0.29
N LEU A 163 -10.69 13.03 0.41
CA LEU A 163 -11.10 11.96 -0.51
C LEU A 163 -11.23 12.48 -1.95
N ALA A 164 -11.77 13.68 -2.17
CA ALA A 164 -11.88 14.27 -3.49
C ALA A 164 -10.51 14.58 -4.14
N ILE A 165 -9.52 15.02 -3.33
CA ILE A 165 -8.14 15.21 -3.78
C ILE A 165 -7.52 13.87 -4.18
N LEU A 166 -7.67 12.85 -3.34
CA LEU A 166 -7.17 11.49 -3.63
C LEU A 166 -7.82 10.90 -4.88
N HIS A 167 -9.12 11.12 -5.09
CA HIS A 167 -9.85 10.69 -6.29
C HIS A 167 -9.27 11.31 -7.57
N ALA A 168 -8.92 12.60 -7.52
CA ALA A 168 -8.29 13.27 -8.66
C ALA A 168 -6.89 12.70 -9.00
N HIS A 169 -6.20 12.11 -8.02
CA HIS A 169 -4.88 11.50 -8.19
C HIS A 169 -4.93 10.00 -8.53
N ALA A 170 -6.00 9.30 -8.18
CA ALA A 170 -6.11 7.84 -8.29
C ALA A 170 -5.81 7.31 -9.70
N ASN A 171 -6.23 8.04 -10.74
CA ASN A 171 -6.02 7.66 -12.14
C ASN A 171 -4.63 8.04 -12.71
N ARG A 172 -3.78 8.69 -11.91
CA ARG A 172 -2.47 9.22 -12.35
C ARG A 172 -1.29 8.60 -11.63
N LEU A 173 -1.53 7.91 -10.52
CA LEU A 173 -0.49 7.31 -9.69
C LEU A 173 -0.51 5.78 -9.81
N PRO A 174 0.66 5.12 -9.70
CA PRO A 174 0.72 3.70 -9.40
C PRO A 174 -0.05 3.38 -8.11
N ILE A 175 -0.64 2.19 -8.03
CA ILE A 175 -1.47 1.80 -6.88
C ILE A 175 -0.71 1.79 -5.55
N SER A 176 0.56 1.41 -5.55
CA SER A 176 1.42 1.45 -4.37
C SER A 176 1.61 2.88 -3.85
N GLU A 177 1.91 3.82 -4.75
CA GLU A 177 2.03 5.24 -4.43
C GLU A 177 0.70 5.85 -3.98
N LEU A 178 -0.42 5.44 -4.59
CA LEU A 178 -1.76 5.87 -4.18
C LEU A 178 -2.08 5.40 -2.75
N LEU A 179 -1.79 4.15 -2.41
CA LEU A 179 -1.97 3.62 -1.06
C LEU A 179 -1.09 4.34 -0.05
N ASP A 180 0.17 4.60 -0.39
CA ASP A 180 1.07 5.37 0.47
C ASP A 180 0.52 6.81 0.68
N GLN A 181 -0.04 7.46 -0.34
CA GLN A 181 -0.72 8.76 -0.18
C GLN A 181 -1.99 8.67 0.66
N ILE A 182 -2.78 7.61 0.51
CA ILE A 182 -3.96 7.35 1.33
C ILE A 182 -3.57 7.25 2.80
N PHE A 183 -2.54 6.48 3.14
CA PHE A 183 -2.08 6.29 4.53
C PHE A 183 -1.45 7.55 5.15
N VAL A 184 -0.90 8.44 4.33
CA VAL A 184 -0.39 9.75 4.81
C VAL A 184 -1.53 10.76 5.03
N GLN A 185 -2.57 10.75 4.20
CA GLN A 185 -3.64 11.74 4.27
C GLN A 185 -4.82 11.33 5.15
N LEU A 186 -5.04 10.03 5.35
CA LEU A 186 -6.13 9.49 6.15
C LEU A 186 -5.55 8.70 7.33
N PRO A 187 -6.16 8.79 8.53
CA PRO A 187 -5.62 8.19 9.75
C PRO A 187 -5.88 6.67 9.82
N ILE A 188 -5.80 5.95 8.70
CA ILE A 188 -6.17 4.52 8.64
C ILE A 188 -5.21 3.68 9.49
N VAL A 189 -3.91 3.96 9.41
CA VAL A 189 -2.89 3.19 10.15
C VAL A 189 -2.99 3.48 11.65
N GLU A 190 -3.23 4.73 12.02
CA GLU A 190 -3.42 5.18 13.40
C GLU A 190 -4.69 4.58 13.99
N LEU A 191 -5.79 4.56 13.23
CA LEU A 191 -7.04 3.92 13.64
C LEU A 191 -6.90 2.40 13.76
N ALA A 192 -6.12 1.76 12.87
CA ALA A 192 -5.78 0.35 12.98
C ALA A 192 -4.97 0.09 14.26
N ALA A 193 -3.98 0.93 14.58
CA ALA A 193 -3.18 0.82 15.80
C ALA A 193 -4.01 1.05 17.08
N ALA A 194 -4.97 1.96 17.03
CA ALA A 194 -5.90 2.24 18.13
C ALA A 194 -7.04 1.19 18.24
N SER A 195 -7.16 0.30 17.26
CA SER A 195 -8.17 -0.76 17.27
C SER A 195 -7.88 -1.80 18.36
N SER A 196 -8.86 -2.64 18.63
CA SER A 196 -8.72 -3.72 19.61
C SER A 196 -7.67 -4.78 19.21
N HIS A 197 -7.28 -4.83 17.92
CA HIS A 197 -6.27 -5.75 17.39
C HIS A 197 -4.88 -5.10 17.26
N GLY A 198 -4.77 -3.78 17.47
CA GLY A 198 -3.51 -3.04 17.59
C GLY A 198 -2.50 -3.34 16.47
N GLU A 199 -1.36 -3.91 16.85
CA GLU A 199 -0.25 -4.24 15.94
C GLU A 199 -0.68 -5.15 14.78
N GLN A 200 -1.58 -6.12 15.00
CA GLN A 200 -2.04 -7.03 13.95
C GLN A 200 -2.84 -6.28 12.88
N ALA A 201 -3.67 -5.31 13.27
CA ALA A 201 -4.44 -4.50 12.32
C ALA A 201 -3.50 -3.63 11.46
N VAL A 202 -2.47 -3.04 12.07
CA VAL A 202 -1.44 -2.30 11.32
C VAL A 202 -0.75 -3.22 10.30
N VAL A 203 -0.36 -4.42 10.74
CA VAL A 203 0.27 -5.42 9.87
C VAL A 203 -0.67 -5.87 8.74
N ASN A 204 -1.97 -5.98 8.98
CA ASN A 204 -2.97 -6.30 7.96
C ASN A 204 -3.10 -5.19 6.90
N VAL A 205 -3.07 -3.91 7.32
CA VAL A 205 -3.10 -2.75 6.41
C VAL A 205 -1.86 -2.74 5.50
N TRP A 206 -0.66 -2.93 6.08
CA TRP A 206 0.58 -3.00 5.30
C TRP A 206 0.62 -4.22 4.37
N LYS A 207 0.13 -5.38 4.84
CA LYS A 207 -0.01 -6.57 4.00
C LYS A 207 -0.88 -6.29 2.77
N LEU A 208 -2.02 -5.62 2.94
CA LEU A 208 -2.89 -5.26 1.82
C LEU A 208 -2.13 -4.42 0.79
N ARG A 209 -1.36 -3.44 1.26
CA ARG A 209 -0.53 -2.60 0.40
C ARG A 209 0.55 -3.39 -0.34
N ASP A 210 1.20 -4.34 0.32
CA ASP A 210 2.22 -5.17 -0.31
C ASP A 210 1.61 -6.16 -1.33
N LEU A 211 0.48 -6.81 -0.99
CA LEU A 211 -0.27 -7.66 -1.92
C LEU A 211 -0.69 -6.90 -3.19
N MET A 212 -1.18 -5.68 -3.02
CA MET A 212 -1.57 -4.82 -4.13
C MET A 212 -0.36 -4.35 -4.94
N SER A 213 0.78 -4.12 -4.30
CA SER A 213 2.03 -3.74 -4.97
C SER A 213 2.61 -4.88 -5.79
N GLU A 214 2.60 -6.11 -5.26
CA GLU A 214 3.09 -7.30 -5.97
C GLU A 214 2.29 -7.57 -7.23
N GLN A 215 0.96 -7.54 -7.13
CA GLN A 215 0.08 -7.76 -8.27
C GLN A 215 0.05 -6.58 -9.26
N ALA A 216 0.60 -5.40 -8.91
CA ALA A 216 0.74 -4.25 -9.81
C ALA A 216 1.81 -4.45 -10.89
N THR A 217 2.61 -5.51 -10.75
CA THR A 217 3.55 -5.95 -11.79
C THR A 217 2.85 -6.62 -12.98
N VAL A 218 1.55 -6.93 -12.89
CA VAL A 218 0.76 -7.45 -13.99
C VAL A 218 0.43 -6.32 -14.98
N PRO A 219 0.89 -6.38 -16.24
CA PRO A 219 0.65 -5.31 -17.21
C PRO A 219 -0.85 -5.08 -17.47
N HIS A 220 -1.26 -3.81 -17.64
CA HIS A 220 -2.57 -3.35 -18.14
C HIS A 220 -3.79 -3.43 -17.20
N LEU A 221 -3.61 -3.54 -15.88
CA LEU A 221 -4.73 -3.32 -14.94
C LEU A 221 -4.99 -1.83 -14.72
N SER A 222 -6.20 -1.38 -15.02
CA SER A 222 -6.70 -0.07 -14.60
C SER A 222 -7.00 -0.06 -13.10
N PHE A 223 -7.08 1.13 -12.50
CA PHE A 223 -7.47 1.28 -11.09
C PHE A 223 -8.86 0.69 -10.81
N SER A 224 -9.83 0.89 -11.71
CA SER A 224 -11.16 0.30 -11.57
C SER A 224 -11.13 -1.24 -11.61
N ALA A 225 -10.37 -1.83 -12.55
CA ALA A 225 -10.21 -3.29 -12.61
C ALA A 225 -9.53 -3.86 -11.36
N TRP A 226 -8.73 -3.06 -10.67
CA TRP A 226 -8.14 -3.40 -9.38
C TRP A 226 -9.16 -3.44 -8.25
N VAL A 227 -9.98 -2.40 -8.15
CA VAL A 227 -11.07 -2.33 -7.17
C VAL A 227 -12.03 -3.49 -7.38
N ASP A 228 -12.40 -3.81 -8.62
CA ASP A 228 -13.25 -4.96 -8.96
C ASP A 228 -12.65 -6.28 -8.47
N ARG A 229 -11.35 -6.51 -8.65
CA ARG A 229 -10.67 -7.73 -8.17
C ARG A 229 -10.64 -7.83 -6.66
N LEU A 230 -10.45 -6.71 -5.96
CA LEU A 230 -10.51 -6.69 -4.50
C LEU A 230 -11.92 -6.95 -3.98
N VAL A 231 -12.92 -6.37 -4.63
CA VAL A 231 -14.34 -6.63 -4.32
C VAL A 231 -14.71 -8.08 -4.63
N ASP A 232 -14.23 -8.64 -5.73
CA ASP A 232 -14.42 -10.07 -6.01
C ASP A 232 -13.74 -10.91 -4.93
N SER A 233 -12.50 -10.60 -4.54
CA SER A 233 -11.80 -11.29 -3.45
C SER A 233 -12.52 -11.19 -2.10
N LEU A 234 -13.25 -10.11 -1.83
CA LEU A 234 -14.13 -10.00 -0.67
C LEU A 234 -15.32 -10.98 -0.72
N LEU A 235 -15.82 -11.27 -1.92
CA LEU A 235 -17.04 -12.05 -2.17
C LEU A 235 -16.77 -13.55 -2.43
N THR A 236 -15.68 -13.91 -3.11
CA THR A 236 -15.33 -15.28 -3.52
C THR A 236 -14.51 -16.07 -2.50
N TYR A 237 -14.09 -15.44 -1.39
CA TYR A 237 -13.34 -16.09 -0.30
C TYR A 237 -12.06 -16.83 -0.75
N PRO A 238 -11.13 -16.20 -1.50
CA PRO A 238 -9.80 -16.76 -1.62
C PRO A 238 -9.20 -16.91 -0.21
N SER A 239 -8.64 -18.09 0.07
CA SER A 239 -8.06 -18.42 1.36
C SER A 239 -6.71 -17.72 1.54
N GLU A 240 -6.73 -16.39 1.64
CA GLU A 240 -5.56 -15.62 2.02
C GLU A 240 -5.41 -15.62 3.54
N PRO A 241 -4.30 -16.15 4.10
CA PRO A 241 -4.05 -16.05 5.53
C PRO A 241 -3.82 -14.58 5.92
N GLU A 242 -3.86 -14.24 7.21
CA GLU A 242 -3.39 -12.93 7.68
C GLU A 242 -1.87 -12.81 7.54
N ALA A 243 -1.32 -11.62 7.73
CA ALA A 243 0.13 -11.50 7.78
C ALA A 243 0.60 -12.07 9.12
N PRO A 244 1.56 -13.02 9.11
CA PRO A 244 2.13 -13.52 10.35
C PRO A 244 2.88 -12.38 11.04
N LEU A 245 2.59 -12.16 12.32
CA LEU A 245 3.54 -11.48 13.18
C LEU A 245 4.79 -12.37 13.30
N ALA A 246 5.98 -11.79 13.26
CA ALA A 246 7.25 -12.52 13.27
C ALA A 246 7.25 -13.65 14.33
N GLU A 247 7.45 -14.89 13.88
CA GLU A 247 7.06 -16.12 14.59
C GLU A 247 7.75 -16.31 15.96
N ASP A 248 8.91 -15.69 16.18
CA ASP A 248 9.82 -16.03 17.28
C ASP A 248 9.83 -15.08 18.49
N THR A 249 9.08 -13.98 18.48
CA THR A 249 9.21 -12.94 19.53
C THR A 249 7.97 -12.68 20.38
N LEU A 250 6.79 -13.16 19.99
CA LEU A 250 5.56 -12.84 20.72
C LEU A 250 5.21 -13.87 21.78
N ALA A 251 5.13 -13.41 23.03
CA ALA A 251 4.59 -14.15 24.15
C ALA A 251 3.05 -14.24 24.05
N ALA A 252 2.53 -14.98 23.07
CA ALA A 252 1.10 -15.05 22.73
C ALA A 252 0.57 -16.48 22.58
N VAL A 253 -0.66 -16.74 23.02
CA VAL A 253 -1.37 -18.03 22.88
C VAL A 253 -1.56 -18.38 21.40
N ARG A 254 -1.21 -19.60 20.99
CA ARG A 254 -1.35 -20.06 19.60
C ARG A 254 -2.75 -20.61 19.36
N VAL A 255 -3.50 -20.04 18.42
CA VAL A 255 -4.84 -20.50 18.04
C VAL A 255 -4.80 -21.10 16.64
N LEU A 256 -5.02 -22.41 16.53
CA LEU A 256 -4.79 -23.19 15.31
C LEU A 256 -5.93 -24.20 15.06
N THR A 257 -6.01 -24.75 13.85
CA THR A 257 -6.77 -26.00 13.64
C THR A 257 -5.95 -27.20 14.09
N ILE A 258 -6.63 -28.27 14.48
CA ILE A 258 -5.99 -29.57 14.75
C ILE A 258 -5.19 -30.05 13.52
N HIS A 259 -5.68 -29.80 12.30
CA HIS A 259 -4.98 -30.15 11.06
C HIS A 259 -3.66 -29.37 10.90
N LYS A 260 -3.67 -28.05 11.16
CA LYS A 260 -2.45 -27.21 11.12
C LYS A 260 -1.46 -27.55 12.23
N ALA A 261 -1.93 -28.03 13.37
CA ALA A 261 -1.07 -28.42 14.49
C ALA A 261 -0.33 -29.76 14.26
N LYS A 262 -0.61 -30.48 13.15
CA LYS A 262 0.03 -31.78 12.87
C LYS A 262 1.54 -31.61 12.72
N GLY A 263 2.31 -32.30 13.56
CA GLY A 263 3.77 -32.21 13.59
C GLY A 263 4.32 -31.13 14.52
N LEU A 264 3.48 -30.26 15.06
CA LEU A 264 3.83 -29.33 16.13
C LEU A 264 3.62 -29.97 17.50
N GLU A 265 4.27 -29.43 18.51
CA GLU A 265 4.18 -29.86 19.91
C GLU A 265 4.13 -28.63 20.81
N PHE A 266 3.24 -28.64 21.81
CA PHE A 266 3.07 -27.53 22.74
C PHE A 266 3.09 -28.03 24.18
N PRO A 267 3.70 -27.30 25.12
CA PRO A 267 3.64 -27.65 26.54
C PRO A 267 2.22 -27.82 27.06
N VAL A 268 1.31 -26.88 26.73
CA VAL A 268 -0.10 -26.92 27.12
C VAL A 268 -0.98 -26.87 25.89
N VAL A 269 -1.92 -27.81 25.78
CA VAL A 269 -2.93 -27.83 24.70
C VAL A 269 -4.33 -27.80 25.29
N VAL A 270 -5.15 -26.90 24.76
CA VAL A 270 -6.57 -26.76 25.05
C VAL A 270 -7.37 -27.20 23.81
N LEU A 271 -8.26 -28.17 23.99
CA LEU A 271 -9.23 -28.62 23.00
C LEU A 271 -10.64 -28.16 23.43
N PRO A 272 -11.09 -26.97 22.97
CA PRO A 272 -12.43 -26.46 23.25
C PRO A 272 -13.49 -26.99 22.29
N GLY A 273 -14.76 -26.75 22.62
CA GLY A 273 -15.88 -26.96 21.71
C GLY A 273 -16.16 -28.43 21.40
N LEU A 274 -15.84 -29.35 22.32
CA LEU A 274 -16.03 -30.78 22.11
C LEU A 274 -17.51 -31.18 21.91
N HIS A 275 -18.45 -30.31 22.27
CA HIS A 275 -19.89 -30.47 22.07
C HIS A 275 -20.37 -30.15 20.65
N GLN A 276 -19.54 -29.54 19.82
CA GLN A 276 -19.91 -29.20 18.45
C GLN A 276 -20.02 -30.47 17.59
N LYS A 277 -21.07 -30.53 16.78
CA LYS A 277 -21.30 -31.65 15.86
C LYS A 277 -20.30 -31.62 14.70
N ALA A 278 -19.95 -32.82 14.23
CA ALA A 278 -19.13 -33.01 13.04
C ALA A 278 -19.77 -32.49 11.75
N SER A 279 -21.07 -32.80 11.59
CA SER A 279 -21.84 -32.52 10.39
C SER A 279 -22.54 -31.17 10.49
N GLY A 280 -22.43 -30.38 9.42
CA GLY A 280 -23.23 -29.17 9.24
C GLY A 280 -24.68 -29.50 8.90
N PRO A 281 -25.56 -28.48 8.82
CA PRO A 281 -26.93 -28.67 8.35
C PRO A 281 -26.94 -29.31 6.96
N ASP A 282 -27.96 -30.14 6.72
CA ASP A 282 -28.17 -30.90 5.48
C ASP A 282 -28.06 -29.96 4.27
N ARG A 283 -27.04 -30.16 3.44
CA ARG A 283 -26.78 -29.33 2.26
C ARG A 283 -27.75 -29.75 1.16
N GLY A 284 -28.92 -29.10 1.13
CA GLY A 284 -29.89 -29.09 0.03
C GLY A 284 -29.73 -30.19 -1.03
N ALA A 285 -29.33 -29.80 -2.24
CA ALA A 285 -29.01 -30.72 -3.33
C ALA A 285 -27.50 -31.02 -3.34
N ASP A 286 -27.12 -32.30 -3.35
CA ASP A 286 -25.71 -32.73 -3.42
C ASP A 286 -25.52 -33.90 -4.39
N ILE A 287 -24.40 -33.90 -5.11
CA ILE A 287 -24.04 -34.96 -6.05
C ILE A 287 -22.65 -35.48 -5.64
N THR A 288 -22.61 -36.74 -5.23
CA THR A 288 -21.38 -37.42 -4.81
C THR A 288 -20.98 -38.44 -5.88
N PHE A 289 -19.70 -38.48 -6.23
CA PHE A 289 -19.14 -39.54 -7.06
C PHE A 289 -18.00 -40.25 -6.32
N ASP A 290 -18.08 -41.58 -6.24
CA ASP A 290 -17.02 -42.40 -5.64
C ASP A 290 -16.22 -43.12 -6.71
N TRP A 291 -14.97 -42.69 -6.89
CA TRP A 291 -14.04 -43.22 -7.88
C TRP A 291 -13.75 -44.72 -7.73
N ILE A 292 -13.91 -45.28 -6.52
CA ILE A 292 -13.61 -46.70 -6.25
C ILE A 292 -14.77 -47.60 -6.68
N SER A 293 -16.01 -47.25 -6.32
CA SER A 293 -17.20 -48.03 -6.68
C SER A 293 -17.79 -47.65 -8.04
N GLY A 294 -17.43 -46.48 -8.59
CA GLY A 294 -18.02 -45.94 -9.81
C GLY A 294 -19.47 -45.46 -9.64
N LEU A 295 -19.95 -45.35 -8.39
CA LEU A 295 -21.32 -44.96 -8.09
C LEU A 295 -21.50 -43.44 -8.07
N TYR A 296 -22.64 -43.01 -8.59
CA TYR A 296 -23.15 -41.65 -8.44
C TYR A 296 -24.27 -41.62 -7.40
N GLY A 297 -24.03 -40.86 -6.34
CA GLY A 297 -25.01 -40.49 -5.34
C GLY A 297 -25.62 -39.13 -5.67
N CYS A 298 -26.94 -39.04 -5.58
CA CYS A 298 -27.66 -37.78 -5.72
C CYS A 298 -28.61 -37.64 -4.53
N THR A 299 -28.48 -36.52 -3.84
CA THR A 299 -29.34 -36.09 -2.74
C THR A 299 -30.11 -34.87 -3.21
N LEU A 300 -31.43 -34.95 -3.17
CA LEU A 300 -32.35 -33.83 -3.30
C LEU A 300 -33.26 -33.88 -2.08
N SER A 301 -32.79 -33.37 -0.95
CA SER A 301 -33.44 -33.57 0.35
C SER A 301 -34.97 -33.35 0.26
N PRO A 302 -35.81 -34.33 0.65
CA PRO A 302 -35.50 -35.56 1.42
C PRO A 302 -35.27 -36.83 0.57
N VAL A 303 -35.14 -36.74 -0.76
CA VAL A 303 -35.08 -37.88 -1.69
C VAL A 303 -33.63 -38.22 -2.07
N TRP A 304 -33.32 -39.52 -2.03
CA TRP A 304 -32.02 -40.06 -2.44
C TRP A 304 -32.19 -41.00 -3.63
N ASN A 305 -31.20 -41.02 -4.53
CA ASN A 305 -31.11 -42.09 -5.53
C ASN A 305 -30.54 -43.39 -4.90
N ALA A 306 -30.62 -44.51 -5.62
CA ALA A 306 -30.12 -45.80 -5.13
C ALA A 306 -28.61 -45.79 -4.86
N GLY A 307 -27.82 -45.02 -5.63
CA GLY A 307 -26.38 -44.89 -5.44
C GLY A 307 -26.00 -44.14 -4.16
N GLN A 308 -26.83 -43.20 -3.71
CA GLN A 308 -26.58 -42.42 -2.51
C GLN A 308 -26.63 -43.26 -1.22
N VAL A 309 -27.44 -44.33 -1.17
CA VAL A 309 -27.57 -45.17 0.03
C VAL A 309 -26.25 -45.81 0.48
N PRO A 310 -25.54 -46.60 -0.36
CA PRO A 310 -24.25 -47.18 0.01
C PRO A 310 -23.15 -46.11 0.16
N LEU A 311 -23.21 -45.02 -0.60
CA LEU A 311 -22.26 -43.93 -0.49
C LEU A 311 -22.38 -43.19 0.84
N TRP A 312 -23.61 -42.93 1.30
CA TRP A 312 -23.88 -42.32 2.59
C TRP A 312 -23.31 -43.17 3.72
N GLU A 313 -23.52 -44.49 3.71
CA GLU A 313 -22.97 -45.39 4.73
C GLU A 313 -21.43 -45.42 4.71
N LYS A 314 -20.83 -45.46 3.51
CA LYS A 314 -19.38 -45.36 3.33
C LYS A 314 -18.84 -44.03 3.88
N HIS A 315 -19.50 -42.92 3.59
CA HIS A 315 -19.15 -41.60 4.09
C HIS A 315 -19.29 -41.52 5.61
N ARG A 316 -20.36 -42.08 6.19
CA ARG A 316 -20.60 -42.14 7.64
C ARG A 316 -19.47 -42.87 8.35
N ILE A 317 -19.11 -44.07 7.91
CA ILE A 317 -18.01 -44.86 8.48
C ILE A 317 -16.67 -44.10 8.37
N ARG A 318 -16.41 -43.46 7.23
CA ARG A 318 -15.18 -42.69 7.01
C ARG A 318 -15.12 -41.46 7.92
N GLU A 319 -16.22 -40.75 8.08
CA GLU A 319 -16.33 -39.56 8.93
C GLU A 319 -16.14 -39.94 10.41
N GLU A 320 -16.74 -41.04 10.88
CA GLU A 320 -16.52 -41.56 12.24
C GLU A 320 -15.05 -41.91 12.50
N ALA A 321 -14.40 -42.59 11.55
CA ALA A 321 -12.98 -42.92 11.66
C ALA A 321 -12.11 -41.66 11.66
N GLU A 322 -12.44 -40.66 10.84
CA GLU A 322 -11.71 -39.40 10.78
C GLU A 322 -11.87 -38.57 12.06
N GLN A 323 -13.07 -38.53 12.64
CA GLN A 323 -13.31 -37.88 13.94
C GLN A 323 -12.40 -38.43 15.04
N ARG A 324 -12.26 -39.76 15.11
CA ARG A 324 -11.35 -40.42 16.06
C ARG A 324 -9.89 -40.03 15.82
N ARG A 325 -9.45 -39.97 14.55
CA ARG A 325 -8.08 -39.55 14.20
C ARG A 325 -7.83 -38.09 14.54
N VAL A 326 -8.77 -37.19 14.25
CA VAL A 326 -8.68 -35.77 14.58
C VAL A 326 -8.55 -35.58 16.08
N LEU A 327 -9.40 -36.24 16.88
CA LEU A 327 -9.31 -36.18 18.34
C LEU A 327 -7.95 -36.69 18.84
N TYR A 328 -7.49 -37.84 18.33
CA TYR A 328 -6.18 -38.39 18.66
C TYR A 328 -5.02 -37.43 18.32
N VAL A 329 -5.03 -36.83 17.12
CA VAL A 329 -4.01 -35.86 16.71
C VAL A 329 -4.01 -34.67 17.65
N GLY A 330 -5.18 -34.09 17.95
CA GLY A 330 -5.31 -32.95 18.86
C GLY A 330 -4.79 -33.25 20.26
N MET A 331 -5.17 -34.39 20.83
CA MET A 331 -4.74 -34.79 22.18
C MET A 331 -3.21 -35.03 22.25
N THR A 332 -2.64 -35.62 21.21
CA THR A 332 -1.19 -35.93 21.14
C THR A 332 -0.30 -34.72 20.80
N ARG A 333 -0.87 -33.52 20.64
CA ARG A 333 -0.06 -32.29 20.51
C ARG A 333 0.44 -31.78 21.87
N ALA A 334 -0.17 -32.24 22.96
CA ALA A 334 0.16 -31.83 24.32
C ALA A 334 1.40 -32.57 24.82
N ARG A 335 2.37 -31.84 25.36
CA ARG A 335 3.54 -32.42 26.03
C ARG A 335 3.36 -32.57 27.53
N ASP A 336 3.00 -31.47 28.21
CA ASP A 336 2.96 -31.43 29.68
C ASP A 336 1.52 -31.48 30.19
N ARG A 337 0.58 -30.78 29.53
CA ARG A 337 -0.80 -30.68 30.00
C ARG A 337 -1.81 -30.63 28.84
N LEU A 338 -2.84 -31.46 28.97
CA LEU A 338 -4.01 -31.49 28.07
C LEU A 338 -5.25 -31.00 28.81
N VAL A 339 -5.95 -30.03 28.22
CA VAL A 339 -7.23 -29.50 28.71
C VAL A 339 -8.31 -29.80 27.70
N LEU A 340 -9.32 -30.56 28.12
CA LEU A 340 -10.51 -30.88 27.33
C LEU A 340 -11.68 -30.05 27.86
N SER A 341 -12.40 -29.37 26.97
CA SER A 341 -13.53 -28.50 27.32
C SER A 341 -14.70 -28.68 26.35
N GLY A 342 -15.93 -28.62 26.87
CA GLY A 342 -17.16 -28.66 26.07
C GLY A 342 -18.42 -28.49 26.90
N GLY A 343 -19.55 -28.20 26.25
CA GLY A 343 -20.85 -28.06 26.92
C GLY A 343 -21.73 -29.30 26.84
N ILE A 344 -22.51 -29.55 27.89
CA ILE A 344 -23.59 -30.55 27.84
C ILE A 344 -24.84 -29.89 27.31
N LEU A 345 -25.30 -30.35 26.16
CA LEU A 345 -26.49 -29.86 25.49
C LEU A 345 -27.72 -30.63 25.97
N ALA A 346 -28.89 -29.97 26.00
CA ALA A 346 -30.16 -30.60 26.38
C ALA A 346 -30.52 -31.82 25.50
N LYS A 347 -30.06 -31.84 24.23
CA LYS A 347 -30.07 -33.03 23.37
C LYS A 347 -28.65 -33.57 23.24
N ARG A 348 -28.37 -34.73 23.86
CA ARG A 348 -27.07 -35.42 23.73
C ARG A 348 -26.83 -35.79 22.26
N GLY A 349 -25.86 -35.12 21.62
CA GLY A 349 -25.45 -35.42 20.24
C GLY A 349 -24.39 -36.52 20.21
N GLY A 350 -24.76 -37.71 19.72
CA GLY A 350 -23.86 -38.87 19.62
C GLY A 350 -22.60 -38.64 18.77
N ASP A 351 -22.68 -37.73 17.79
CA ASP A 351 -21.59 -37.47 16.81
C ASP A 351 -20.63 -36.33 17.21
N SER A 352 -20.64 -35.95 18.49
CA SER A 352 -19.73 -34.94 19.04
C SER A 352 -18.45 -35.60 19.59
N LEU A 353 -17.35 -34.86 19.65
CA LEU A 353 -16.11 -35.38 20.25
C LEU A 353 -16.29 -35.68 21.75
N LEU A 354 -17.13 -34.89 22.43
CA LEU A 354 -17.55 -35.15 23.80
C LEU A 354 -18.34 -36.46 23.91
N GLY A 355 -19.22 -36.74 22.93
CA GLY A 355 -19.96 -38.00 22.83
C GLY A 355 -19.05 -39.22 22.69
N LEU A 356 -18.00 -39.13 21.87
CA LEU A 356 -17.00 -40.20 21.71
C LEU A 356 -16.27 -40.50 23.03
N LEU A 357 -15.93 -39.46 23.81
CA LEU A 357 -15.32 -39.64 25.13
C LEU A 357 -16.30 -40.25 26.13
N GLN A 358 -17.57 -39.84 26.09
CA GLN A 358 -18.62 -40.37 26.97
C GLN A 358 -18.88 -41.86 26.73
N GLN A 359 -18.77 -42.35 25.49
CA GLN A 359 -18.96 -43.77 25.15
C GLN A 359 -17.95 -44.72 25.81
N ILE A 360 -16.76 -44.23 26.15
CA ILE A 360 -15.66 -45.02 26.72
C ILE A 360 -15.39 -44.72 28.20
N ALA A 361 -16.14 -43.78 28.79
CA ALA A 361 -15.97 -43.37 30.17
C ALA A 361 -16.75 -44.29 31.13
N GLU A 362 -16.14 -44.63 32.27
CA GLU A 362 -16.77 -45.39 33.36
C GLU A 362 -17.72 -44.53 34.23
N GLY A 363 -18.00 -43.29 33.82
CA GLY A 363 -18.88 -42.35 34.52
C GLY A 363 -19.44 -41.28 33.58
N GLU A 364 -20.44 -40.53 34.06
CA GLU A 364 -21.07 -39.46 33.27
C GLU A 364 -20.33 -38.12 33.43
N PHE A 365 -19.92 -37.54 32.30
CA PHE A 365 -19.47 -36.15 32.22
C PHE A 365 -20.65 -35.22 32.49
N GLY A 366 -20.40 -34.13 33.22
CA GLY A 366 -21.41 -33.16 33.65
C GLY A 366 -22.05 -33.39 35.00
N ASN A 367 -21.92 -34.60 35.56
CA ASN A 367 -22.41 -34.84 36.90
C ASN A 367 -21.42 -34.21 37.91
N PRO A 368 -21.83 -33.21 38.73
CA PRO A 368 -20.96 -32.59 39.72
C PRO A 368 -20.49 -33.56 40.81
N GLU A 369 -21.17 -34.68 41.01
CA GLU A 369 -20.76 -35.74 41.96
C GLU A 369 -19.54 -36.52 41.48
N HIS A 370 -19.26 -36.51 40.18
CA HIS A 370 -18.10 -37.18 39.59
C HIS A 370 -16.91 -36.23 39.48
N ALA A 371 -16.18 -36.00 40.57
CA ALA A 371 -14.96 -35.16 40.53
C ALA A 371 -13.83 -35.75 39.66
N VAL A 372 -13.86 -37.06 39.40
CA VAL A 372 -12.90 -37.77 38.54
C VAL A 372 -13.66 -38.75 37.68
N VAL A 373 -13.40 -38.74 36.37
CA VAL A 373 -13.93 -39.71 35.42
C VAL A 373 -12.80 -40.63 34.95
N ARG A 374 -13.05 -41.94 34.93
CA ARG A 374 -12.08 -42.93 34.47
C ARG A 374 -12.34 -43.33 33.03
N ILE A 375 -11.27 -43.38 32.24
CA ILE A 375 -11.27 -43.94 30.89
C ILE A 375 -10.15 -44.98 30.86
N GLY A 376 -10.52 -46.26 30.96
CA GLY A 376 -9.56 -47.35 31.15
C GLY A 376 -8.67 -47.11 32.37
N GLY A 377 -7.35 -47.16 32.17
CA GLY A 377 -6.37 -46.93 33.24
C GLY A 377 -6.12 -45.47 33.64
N VAL A 378 -6.75 -44.50 32.97
CA VAL A 378 -6.46 -43.06 33.18
C VAL A 378 -7.57 -42.40 33.99
N SER A 379 -7.18 -41.67 35.05
CA SER A 379 -8.07 -40.85 35.86
C SER A 379 -8.03 -39.40 35.39
N ILE A 380 -9.17 -38.87 34.93
CA ILE A 380 -9.29 -37.52 34.41
C ILE A 380 -10.03 -36.66 35.44
N PRO A 381 -9.40 -35.63 36.04
CA PRO A 381 -10.10 -34.67 36.88
C PRO A 381 -11.20 -33.98 36.08
N HIS A 382 -12.40 -33.98 36.62
CA HIS A 382 -13.61 -33.46 35.98
C HIS A 382 -14.17 -32.31 36.81
N ALA A 383 -14.33 -31.15 36.17
CA ALA A 383 -14.90 -29.95 36.76
C ALA A 383 -16.16 -29.55 36.00
N VAL A 384 -17.27 -29.36 36.72
CA VAL A 384 -18.52 -28.87 36.16
C VAL A 384 -18.62 -27.38 36.48
N VAL A 385 -18.84 -26.58 35.45
CA VAL A 385 -18.95 -25.12 35.57
C VAL A 385 -20.38 -24.72 35.19
N THR A 386 -21.01 -23.93 36.06
CA THR A 386 -22.36 -23.42 35.86
C THR A 386 -22.34 -21.91 35.55
N PRO A 387 -23.29 -21.38 34.76
CA PRO A 387 -23.29 -19.97 34.36
C PRO A 387 -23.31 -18.96 35.52
N GLY A 388 -23.85 -19.35 36.68
CA GLY A 388 -23.83 -18.51 37.89
C GLY A 388 -22.42 -18.16 38.38
N VAL A 389 -21.42 -19.00 38.07
CA VAL A 389 -20.01 -18.78 38.41
C VAL A 389 -19.37 -17.69 37.53
N LEU A 390 -19.94 -17.39 36.36
CA LEU A 390 -19.40 -16.40 35.40
C LEU A 390 -19.76 -14.94 35.75
N LYS A 391 -20.58 -14.68 36.77
CA LYS A 391 -21.10 -13.34 37.10
C LYS A 391 -20.05 -12.30 37.54
N SER A 392 -18.75 -12.62 37.58
CA SER A 392 -17.72 -11.77 38.18
C SER A 392 -16.76 -11.05 37.21
N LEU A 393 -16.95 -11.08 35.89
CA LEU A 393 -15.91 -10.59 34.96
C LEU A 393 -16.32 -9.40 34.08
N ARG A 394 -17.23 -8.54 34.56
CA ARG A 394 -17.30 -7.16 34.05
C ARG A 394 -16.18 -6.34 34.69
N SER A 395 -14.95 -6.58 34.24
CA SER A 395 -13.84 -5.67 34.49
C SER A 395 -14.15 -4.35 33.79
N SER A 396 -14.59 -3.37 34.57
CA SER A 396 -14.58 -1.96 34.17
C SER A 396 -13.13 -1.62 33.84
N ARG A 397 -12.85 -1.28 32.58
CA ARG A 397 -11.53 -0.76 32.21
C ARG A 397 -11.21 0.41 33.14
N PRO A 398 -10.11 0.37 33.92
CA PRO A 398 -9.59 1.62 34.45
C PRO A 398 -9.22 2.49 33.23
N PRO A 399 -9.55 3.79 33.23
CA PRO A 399 -9.05 4.68 32.21
C PRO A 399 -7.52 4.58 32.19
N LEU A 400 -6.94 4.51 30.99
CA LEU A 400 -5.50 4.63 30.82
C LEU A 400 -5.09 5.96 31.43
N GLU A 401 -4.26 5.93 32.48
CA GLU A 401 -3.56 7.11 32.95
C GLU A 401 -2.64 7.54 31.81
N THR A 402 -2.97 8.66 31.17
CA THR A 402 -2.11 9.31 30.19
C THR A 402 -0.91 9.90 30.93
N GLU A 403 0.05 9.05 31.25
CA GLU A 403 1.37 9.51 31.68
C GLU A 403 2.11 10.14 30.49
N GLY A 404 2.21 11.47 30.54
CA GLY A 404 3.47 12.17 30.33
C GLY A 404 3.95 12.45 28.90
N ASP A 405 4.11 13.75 28.62
CA ASP A 405 5.06 14.35 27.68
C ASP A 405 4.89 14.16 26.16
N ILE A 406 3.95 13.36 25.65
CA ILE A 406 3.71 13.29 24.19
C ILE A 406 3.27 14.65 23.62
N GLU A 407 2.38 15.37 24.30
CA GLU A 407 1.95 16.71 23.87
C GLU A 407 3.12 17.70 23.79
N LYS A 408 4.07 17.66 24.74
CA LYS A 408 5.25 18.56 24.71
C LYS A 408 6.19 18.25 23.54
N VAL A 409 6.31 16.97 23.17
CA VAL A 409 7.15 16.54 22.03
C VAL A 409 6.49 16.92 20.70
N LEU A 410 5.17 16.75 20.58
CA LEU A 410 4.43 17.06 19.36
C LEU A 410 4.17 18.57 19.18
N SER A 411 4.09 19.34 20.27
CA SER A 411 3.95 20.81 20.22
C SER A 411 5.29 21.54 20.13
N ALA A 412 6.40 20.82 19.94
CA ALA A 412 7.72 21.40 19.94
C ALA A 412 7.90 22.29 18.69
N PRO A 413 8.28 23.57 18.82
CA PRO A 413 8.39 24.50 17.70
C PRO A 413 9.38 24.04 16.62
N GLN A 414 10.34 23.18 16.98
CA GLN A 414 11.27 22.58 16.03
C GLN A 414 10.56 21.72 14.96
N TRP A 415 9.39 21.15 15.24
CA TRP A 415 8.64 20.37 14.25
C TRP A 415 8.03 21.25 13.16
N GLY A 416 7.47 22.40 13.56
CA GLY A 416 6.97 23.41 12.63
C GLY A 416 8.10 24.02 11.79
N GLU A 417 9.24 24.32 12.40
CA GLU A 417 10.43 24.81 11.68
C GLU A 417 10.97 23.77 10.68
N ARG A 418 10.99 22.50 11.09
CA ARG A 418 11.43 21.39 10.22
C ARG A 418 10.48 21.18 9.05
N GLU A 419 9.17 21.19 9.28
CA GLU A 419 8.16 21.05 8.24
C GLU A 419 8.22 22.22 7.26
N ALA A 420 8.31 23.46 7.75
CA ALA A 420 8.49 24.64 6.91
C ALA A 420 9.77 24.56 6.07
N ARG A 421 10.89 24.13 6.66
CA ARG A 421 12.15 23.91 5.95
C ARG A 421 12.03 22.80 4.90
N TRP A 422 11.36 21.70 5.23
CA TRP A 422 11.14 20.59 4.30
C TRP A 422 10.30 21.04 3.10
N GLN A 423 9.17 21.71 3.33
CA GLN A 423 8.31 22.25 2.28
C GLN A 423 9.08 23.25 1.39
N GLN A 424 9.86 24.14 1.99
CA GLN A 424 10.68 25.12 1.27
C GLN A 424 11.74 24.45 0.38
N LEU A 425 12.40 23.38 0.87
CA LEU A 425 13.38 22.62 0.10
C LEU A 425 12.73 21.76 -0.98
N ASN A 426 11.55 21.20 -0.72
CA ASN A 426 10.85 20.35 -1.68
C ASN A 426 10.28 21.16 -2.87
N GLN A 427 10.04 22.46 -2.66
CA GLN A 427 9.71 23.43 -3.71
C GLN A 427 10.95 24.01 -4.43
N ALA A 428 12.15 23.84 -3.86
CA ALA A 428 13.37 24.34 -4.46
C ALA A 428 13.74 23.53 -5.71
N VAL A 429 14.18 24.22 -6.75
CA VAL A 429 14.66 23.59 -7.98
C VAL A 429 16.12 23.21 -7.78
N ALA A 430 16.40 21.91 -7.70
CA ALA A 430 17.77 21.41 -7.56
C ALA A 430 18.63 21.69 -8.80
N TYR A 431 18.03 21.60 -10.00
CA TYR A 431 18.70 21.78 -11.30
C TYR A 431 17.93 22.75 -12.19
N SER A 432 18.61 23.76 -12.73
CA SER A 432 18.04 24.73 -13.67
C SER A 432 18.84 24.74 -14.96
N THR A 433 18.19 25.11 -16.07
CA THR A 433 18.86 25.32 -17.35
C THR A 433 18.73 26.78 -17.79
N PRO A 434 19.67 27.30 -18.62
CA PRO A 434 19.63 28.68 -19.09
C PRO A 434 18.35 29.03 -19.86
N SER A 435 17.72 28.06 -20.53
CA SER A 435 16.48 28.24 -21.28
C SER A 435 15.23 28.33 -20.41
N LEU A 436 15.28 27.86 -19.15
CA LEU A 436 14.17 27.91 -18.20
C LEU A 436 14.10 29.25 -17.43
N LEU A 437 15.12 30.11 -17.51
CA LEU A 437 15.14 31.41 -16.83
C LEU A 437 14.10 32.41 -17.37
N HIS A 438 13.68 32.26 -18.63
CA HIS A 438 12.76 33.17 -19.32
C HIS A 438 11.30 32.70 -19.36
N ARG A 439 10.97 31.50 -18.86
CA ARG A 439 9.59 31.01 -18.84
C ARG A 439 8.99 31.21 -17.44
N GLU A 440 7.94 32.02 -17.34
CA GLU A 440 7.04 31.92 -16.19
C GLU A 440 6.63 30.45 -16.04
N ARG A 441 6.84 29.92 -14.83
CA ARG A 441 6.80 28.49 -14.54
C ARG A 441 5.42 27.92 -14.88
N PRO A 442 5.31 26.81 -15.61
CA PRO A 442 4.20 25.90 -15.39
C PRO A 442 4.34 25.37 -13.95
N SER A 443 3.27 25.49 -13.17
CA SER A 443 3.14 24.77 -11.90
C SER A 443 3.43 23.28 -12.12
N ARG A 444 4.08 22.62 -11.15
CA ARG A 444 4.37 21.16 -11.15
C ARG A 444 3.11 20.28 -11.36
N ASN A 445 1.90 20.85 -11.36
CA ASN A 445 0.64 20.17 -11.62
C ASN A 445 0.14 20.21 -13.09
N GLY A 446 0.95 20.66 -14.05
CA GLY A 446 0.58 20.69 -15.47
C GLY A 446 1.31 19.65 -16.29
N GLY A 447 0.84 18.41 -16.30
CA GLY A 447 1.25 17.39 -17.26
C GLY A 447 0.69 17.66 -18.66
N GLU A 448 0.97 18.83 -19.24
CA GLU A 448 0.80 19.04 -20.66
C GLU A 448 2.16 18.92 -21.33
N LYS A 449 2.44 17.73 -21.87
CA LYS A 449 3.34 17.63 -23.01
C LYS A 449 2.68 18.42 -24.13
N GLN A 450 2.98 19.72 -24.23
CA GLN A 450 2.85 20.41 -25.50
C GLN A 450 3.72 19.65 -26.50
N GLN A 451 3.08 18.79 -27.30
CA GLN A 451 3.63 18.37 -28.58
C GLN A 451 3.85 19.67 -29.36
N MET A 452 5.06 20.22 -29.26
CA MET A 452 5.50 21.26 -30.18
C MET A 452 5.48 20.61 -31.56
N SER A 453 4.49 20.96 -32.37
CA SER A 453 4.55 20.74 -33.81
C SER A 453 5.87 21.37 -34.28
N THR A 454 6.85 20.55 -34.65
CA THR A 454 8.16 20.98 -35.12
C THR A 454 8.00 21.66 -36.48
N GLY A 455 7.74 22.97 -36.46
CA GLY A 455 7.68 23.78 -37.67
C GLY A 455 9.01 23.74 -38.44
N ALA A 456 8.95 23.99 -39.75
CA ALA A 456 10.12 23.95 -40.65
C ALA A 456 11.31 24.78 -40.13
N GLY A 457 11.06 25.95 -39.52
CA GLY A 457 12.11 26.81 -38.95
C GLY A 457 12.85 26.20 -37.74
N GLN A 458 12.19 25.42 -36.89
CA GLN A 458 12.84 24.76 -35.75
C GLN A 458 13.69 23.58 -36.23
N ARG A 459 13.22 22.83 -37.23
CA ARG A 459 13.98 21.73 -37.86
C ARG A 459 15.24 22.25 -38.55
N LEU A 460 15.13 23.34 -39.29
CA LEU A 460 16.26 24.02 -39.93
C LEU A 460 17.30 24.50 -38.90
N GLY A 461 16.85 25.05 -37.77
CA GLY A 461 17.73 25.42 -36.65
C GLY A 461 18.51 24.22 -36.10
N ILE A 462 17.83 23.11 -35.79
CA ILE A 462 18.47 21.88 -35.28
C ILE A 462 19.51 21.34 -36.27
N LEU A 463 19.19 21.32 -37.57
CA LEU A 463 20.12 20.86 -38.61
C LEU A 463 21.34 21.76 -38.72
N MET A 464 21.15 23.09 -38.67
CA MET A 464 22.25 24.06 -38.69
C MET A 464 23.16 23.90 -37.46
N HIS A 465 22.60 23.76 -36.25
CA HIS A 465 23.41 23.50 -35.05
C HIS A 465 24.22 22.21 -35.21
N ARG A 466 23.59 21.08 -35.57
CA ARG A 466 24.30 19.79 -35.77
C ARG A 466 25.40 19.86 -36.84
N LEU A 467 25.21 20.68 -37.87
CA LEU A 467 26.23 20.90 -38.90
C LEU A 467 27.43 21.63 -38.30
N LEU A 468 27.19 22.75 -37.61
CA LEU A 468 28.24 23.56 -36.96
C LEU A 468 29.00 22.79 -35.86
N GLN A 469 28.33 21.86 -35.17
CA GLN A 469 28.96 20.96 -34.18
C GLN A 469 30.09 20.10 -34.76
N ARG A 470 29.99 19.73 -36.04
CA ARG A 470 30.94 18.83 -36.71
C ARG A 470 31.82 19.55 -37.73
N TRP A 471 31.53 20.80 -38.01
CA TRP A 471 32.21 21.59 -39.03
C TRP A 471 33.60 22.01 -38.56
N ASP A 472 34.62 21.69 -39.34
CA ASP A 472 35.96 22.24 -39.17
C ASP A 472 36.07 23.61 -39.88
N PHE A 473 36.16 24.68 -39.09
CA PHE A 473 36.18 26.06 -39.59
C PHE A 473 37.47 26.38 -40.37
N GLN A 474 38.51 25.55 -40.26
CA GLN A 474 39.79 25.74 -40.96
C GLN A 474 39.83 25.05 -42.34
N CYS A 475 38.86 24.18 -42.65
CA CYS A 475 38.75 23.55 -43.96
C CYS A 475 38.21 24.51 -45.04
N ASP A 476 38.57 24.24 -46.30
CA ASP A 476 38.03 24.99 -47.44
C ASP A 476 36.49 24.90 -47.48
N PRO A 477 35.76 26.03 -47.55
CA PRO A 477 34.30 26.06 -47.57
C PRO A 477 33.67 25.18 -48.67
N GLY A 478 34.37 24.96 -49.78
CA GLY A 478 33.90 24.14 -50.89
C GLY A 478 33.79 22.64 -50.56
N SER A 479 34.55 22.16 -49.57
CA SER A 479 34.61 20.73 -49.20
C SER A 479 33.32 20.18 -48.59
N VAL A 480 32.53 21.01 -47.92
CA VAL A 480 31.32 20.57 -47.21
C VAL A 480 30.07 20.60 -48.10
N ARG A 481 30.07 21.40 -49.18
CA ARG A 481 28.99 21.40 -50.19
C ARG A 481 28.76 19.99 -50.76
N GLY A 482 29.83 19.22 -50.94
CA GLY A 482 29.76 17.84 -51.43
C GLY A 482 29.18 16.81 -50.43
N SER A 483 29.17 17.11 -49.12
CA SER A 483 28.69 16.18 -48.08
C SER A 483 27.39 16.62 -47.40
N LEU A 484 26.82 17.77 -47.76
CA LEU A 484 25.66 18.35 -47.08
C LEU A 484 24.37 17.56 -47.33
N ALA A 485 24.18 17.07 -48.56
CA ALA A 485 23.03 16.21 -48.91
C ALA A 485 23.04 14.88 -48.14
N ASP A 486 24.21 14.25 -48.04
CA ASP A 486 24.44 13.00 -47.30
C ASP A 486 24.32 13.22 -45.77
N PHE A 487 24.79 14.37 -45.26
CA PHE A 487 24.58 14.78 -43.87
C PHE A 487 23.08 14.95 -43.54
N CYS A 488 22.34 15.68 -44.37
CA CYS A 488 20.89 15.85 -44.19
C CYS A 488 20.19 14.49 -44.22
N GLN A 489 20.51 13.63 -45.19
CA GLN A 489 19.90 12.30 -45.35
C GLN A 489 20.13 11.38 -44.14
N ARG A 490 21.31 11.42 -43.51
CA ARG A 490 21.65 10.63 -42.30
C ARG A 490 21.03 11.14 -41.00
N HIS A 491 20.66 12.42 -40.94
CA HIS A 491 20.14 13.06 -39.72
C HIS A 491 18.62 13.30 -39.75
N LEU A 492 17.98 13.23 -40.93
CA LEU A 492 16.54 13.31 -41.14
C LEU A 492 15.84 11.92 -41.13
N SER A 493 16.57 10.84 -40.83
CA SER A 493 16.18 9.45 -41.15
C SER A 493 15.01 8.81 -40.36
N CYS A 494 14.01 9.55 -39.88
CA CYS A 494 12.82 8.93 -39.28
C CYS A 494 11.43 9.38 -39.78
N GLU A 495 11.25 10.54 -40.40
CA GLU A 495 9.93 10.93 -40.95
C GLU A 495 10.10 11.85 -42.17
N LEU A 496 10.35 11.28 -43.34
CA LEU A 496 10.33 12.01 -44.62
C LEU A 496 8.88 12.33 -44.99
N LEU A 497 8.42 13.54 -44.66
CA LEU A 497 7.20 14.13 -45.20
C LEU A 497 7.54 15.06 -46.37
N VAL A 498 6.56 15.32 -47.23
CA VAL A 498 6.65 15.95 -48.56
C VAL A 498 7.13 17.44 -48.56
N GLY A 499 7.79 17.93 -47.50
CA GLY A 499 8.27 19.33 -47.35
C GLY A 499 9.78 19.50 -47.14
N ASP A 500 10.60 18.44 -47.16
CA ASP A 500 12.02 18.52 -46.75
C ASP A 500 12.99 19.02 -47.84
N VAL A 501 12.60 19.05 -49.12
CA VAL A 501 13.45 19.56 -50.22
C VAL A 501 13.71 21.07 -50.08
N ASP A 502 12.73 21.82 -49.58
CA ASP A 502 12.86 23.26 -49.37
C ASP A 502 13.77 23.59 -48.17
N VAL A 503 13.78 22.73 -47.14
CA VAL A 503 14.64 22.89 -45.96
C VAL A 503 16.12 22.72 -46.30
N VAL A 504 16.46 21.77 -47.18
CA VAL A 504 17.86 21.56 -47.62
C VAL A 504 18.37 22.75 -48.43
N LYS A 505 17.57 23.27 -49.36
CA LYS A 505 17.92 24.47 -50.14
C LYS A 505 18.06 25.72 -49.26
N GLU A 506 17.17 25.86 -48.28
CA GLU A 506 17.26 26.95 -47.31
C GLU A 506 18.52 26.82 -46.44
N LEU A 507 18.88 25.60 -46.02
CA LEU A 507 20.11 25.33 -45.27
C LEU A 507 21.37 25.65 -46.09
N GLU A 508 21.40 25.29 -47.37
CA GLU A 508 22.48 25.65 -48.31
C GLU A 508 22.64 27.16 -48.42
N THR A 509 21.52 27.88 -48.60
CA THR A 509 21.52 29.35 -48.72
C THR A 509 22.03 30.01 -47.43
N LEU A 510 21.58 29.52 -46.27
CA LEU A 510 22.03 30.02 -44.97
C LEU A 510 23.51 29.75 -44.72
N LEU A 511 23.97 28.56 -45.08
CA LEU A 511 25.38 28.20 -44.97
C LEU A 511 26.24 29.10 -45.86
N ASP A 512 25.83 29.33 -47.12
CA ASP A 512 26.56 30.20 -48.03
C ASP A 512 26.65 31.64 -47.51
N HIS A 513 25.56 32.19 -46.94
CA HIS A 513 25.59 33.49 -46.29
C HIS A 513 26.54 33.50 -45.08
N PHE A 514 26.49 32.47 -44.24
CA PHE A 514 27.36 32.35 -43.08
C PHE A 514 28.83 32.28 -43.47
N LEU A 515 29.19 31.51 -44.51
CA LEU A 515 30.58 31.36 -44.98
C LEU A 515 31.22 32.68 -45.45
N HIS A 516 30.44 33.62 -45.97
CA HIS A 516 30.94 34.93 -46.42
C HIS A 516 30.89 36.01 -45.31
N SER A 517 30.32 35.67 -44.15
CA SER A 517 30.06 36.61 -43.06
C SER A 517 31.31 36.96 -42.25
N SER A 518 31.23 38.04 -41.47
CA SER A 518 32.25 38.35 -40.44
C SER A 518 32.24 37.33 -39.31
N ALA A 519 31.08 36.76 -39.00
CA ALA A 519 30.90 35.77 -37.95
C ALA A 519 31.73 34.49 -38.20
N TYR A 520 31.72 33.99 -39.44
CA TYR A 520 32.53 32.84 -39.83
C TYR A 520 34.02 33.18 -39.83
N ARG A 521 34.43 34.32 -40.40
CA ARG A 521 35.82 34.79 -40.40
C ARG A 521 36.43 34.90 -39.00
N GLU A 522 35.61 35.21 -37.99
CA GLU A 522 36.03 35.20 -36.60
C GLU A 522 36.35 33.77 -36.11
N LEU A 523 35.44 32.81 -36.32
CA LEU A 523 35.65 31.41 -35.93
C LEU A 523 36.81 30.75 -36.68
N GLN A 524 37.10 31.15 -37.92
CA GLN A 524 38.27 30.65 -38.67
C GLN A 524 39.60 31.04 -38.03
N ARG A 525 39.66 32.19 -37.35
CA ARG A 525 40.88 32.70 -36.69
C ARG A 525 41.12 32.10 -35.31
N ALA A 526 40.17 31.32 -34.79
CA ALA A 526 40.29 30.75 -33.47
C ALA A 526 41.41 29.70 -33.39
N THR A 527 42.20 29.75 -32.32
CA THR A 527 43.33 28.85 -32.07
C THR A 527 42.91 27.58 -31.31
N ILE A 528 41.92 27.71 -30.43
CA ILE A 528 41.30 26.61 -29.68
C ILE A 528 39.80 26.69 -29.88
N ILE A 529 39.14 25.55 -30.16
CA ILE A 529 37.70 25.47 -30.36
C ILE A 529 37.16 24.19 -29.68
N GLY A 530 36.40 24.36 -28.61
CA GLY A 530 35.52 23.35 -28.04
C GLY A 530 34.10 23.56 -28.53
N ARG A 531 33.39 22.49 -28.91
CA ARG A 531 32.00 22.53 -29.38
C ARG A 531 31.13 21.67 -28.48
N GLU A 532 29.88 22.09 -28.26
CA GLU A 532 28.93 21.38 -27.38
C GLU A 532 29.56 21.08 -26.01
N VAL A 533 30.08 22.10 -25.36
CA VAL A 533 30.78 21.95 -24.08
C VAL A 533 29.74 21.90 -22.97
N PRO A 534 29.51 20.73 -22.33
CA PRO A 534 28.57 20.63 -21.23
C PRO A 534 29.15 21.30 -19.99
N PHE A 535 28.27 21.91 -19.19
CA PHE A 535 28.67 22.47 -17.89
C PHE A 535 27.63 22.17 -16.82
N ALA A 536 28.11 22.11 -15.58
CA ALA A 536 27.29 22.08 -14.38
C ALA A 536 28.00 22.92 -13.32
N VAL A 537 27.39 24.03 -12.89
CA VAL A 537 27.99 24.94 -11.92
C VAL A 537 27.02 25.27 -10.79
N PRO A 538 27.49 25.41 -9.53
CA PRO A 538 26.66 25.94 -8.46
C PRO A 538 26.13 27.32 -8.85
N TRP A 539 24.83 27.55 -8.73
CA TRP A 539 24.15 28.78 -9.11
C TRP A 539 23.28 29.27 -7.95
N PRO A 540 23.55 30.46 -7.38
CA PRO A 540 22.69 31.00 -6.35
C PRO A 540 21.40 31.53 -6.97
N THR A 541 20.26 31.00 -6.56
CA THR A 541 18.95 31.49 -7.01
C THR A 541 18.23 32.16 -5.84
N THR A 542 17.86 33.42 -6.01
CA THR A 542 16.91 34.11 -5.13
C THR A 542 15.50 33.94 -5.70
N LEU A 543 14.68 33.14 -5.03
CA LEU A 543 13.23 33.15 -5.27
C LEU A 543 12.69 34.52 -4.84
N GLN A 544 11.81 35.12 -5.66
CA GLN A 544 11.08 36.33 -5.26
C GLN A 544 10.43 36.12 -3.89
N GLY A 545 10.81 36.96 -2.91
CA GLY A 545 10.31 36.90 -1.54
C GLY A 545 11.25 36.26 -0.50
N ASN A 546 12.46 35.81 -0.86
CA ASN A 546 13.40 35.18 0.08
C ASN A 546 14.77 35.89 0.10
N SER A 547 15.30 36.16 1.31
CA SER A 547 16.58 36.87 1.53
C SER A 547 17.81 35.97 1.57
N ALA A 548 17.64 34.64 1.54
CA ALA A 548 18.74 33.68 1.55
C ALA A 548 18.88 32.95 0.19
N PRO A 549 20.08 32.90 -0.42
CA PRO A 549 20.31 32.19 -1.68
C PRO A 549 20.13 30.68 -1.50
N GLN A 550 19.29 30.04 -2.34
CA GLN A 550 19.21 28.58 -2.39
C GLN A 550 20.31 28.02 -3.29
N ALA A 551 20.87 26.87 -2.88
CA ALA A 551 21.82 26.12 -3.69
C ALA A 551 21.09 25.43 -4.85
N CYS A 552 21.28 25.94 -6.06
CA CYS A 552 20.84 25.32 -7.31
C CYS A 552 22.08 24.93 -8.11
N VAL A 553 21.95 23.95 -9.01
CA VAL A 553 22.97 23.66 -10.04
C VAL A 553 22.44 24.16 -11.37
N MET A 554 23.18 25.06 -12.03
CA MET A 554 22.90 25.45 -13.41
C MET A 554 23.61 24.47 -14.33
N GLU A 555 22.85 23.77 -15.17
CA GLU A 555 23.37 22.86 -16.17
C GLU A 555 22.95 23.27 -17.58
N GLY A 556 23.83 23.03 -18.55
CA GLY A 556 23.56 23.39 -19.93
C GLY A 556 24.68 22.98 -20.86
N LEU A 557 24.53 23.41 -22.10
CA LEU A 557 25.44 23.08 -23.20
C LEU A 557 25.81 24.39 -23.90
N MET A 558 27.10 24.69 -23.94
CA MET A 558 27.62 25.83 -24.69
C MET A 558 27.93 25.37 -26.11
N ASP A 559 27.34 26.01 -27.12
CA ASP A 559 27.49 25.59 -28.51
C ASP A 559 28.96 25.62 -28.96
N VAL A 560 29.69 26.68 -28.60
CA VAL A 560 31.13 26.78 -28.87
C VAL A 560 31.84 27.57 -27.76
N VAL A 561 33.05 27.14 -27.41
CA VAL A 561 33.99 27.88 -26.56
C VAL A 561 35.29 27.98 -27.33
N TYR A 562 35.78 29.18 -27.59
CA TYR A 562 36.92 29.37 -28.47
C TYR A 562 37.89 30.45 -27.97
N GLU A 563 39.15 30.31 -28.36
CA GLU A 563 40.21 31.28 -28.09
C GLU A 563 40.56 32.05 -29.37
N ILE A 564 40.57 33.38 -29.29
CA ILE A 564 41.01 34.27 -30.36
C ILE A 564 41.87 35.40 -29.78
N ASP A 565 43.01 35.66 -30.40
CA ASP A 565 43.95 36.71 -29.99
C ASP A 565 44.34 36.66 -28.47
N GLY A 566 44.36 35.45 -27.87
CA GLY A 566 44.69 35.21 -26.46
C GLY A 566 43.52 35.39 -25.48
N GLU A 567 42.30 35.59 -25.97
CA GLU A 567 41.08 35.75 -25.16
C GLU A 567 40.09 34.61 -25.39
N VAL A 568 39.44 34.12 -24.32
CA VAL A 568 38.44 33.05 -24.41
C VAL A 568 37.03 33.64 -24.48
N TRP A 569 36.24 33.17 -25.43
CA TRP A 569 34.86 33.57 -25.66
C TRP A 569 33.94 32.35 -25.71
N VAL A 570 32.72 32.50 -25.19
CA VAL A 570 31.64 31.53 -25.41
C VAL A 570 30.79 32.00 -26.58
N GLY A 571 30.47 31.12 -27.52
CA GLY A 571 29.55 31.39 -28.62
C GLY A 571 28.26 30.59 -28.49
N ASP A 572 27.15 31.22 -28.87
CA ASP A 572 25.82 30.60 -28.93
C ASP A 572 25.20 30.95 -30.29
N TYR A 573 24.84 29.92 -31.07
CA TYR A 573 24.35 30.08 -32.42
C TYR A 573 22.85 30.37 -32.41
N LYS A 574 22.42 31.33 -33.24
CA LYS A 574 21.03 31.73 -33.40
C LYS A 574 20.64 31.73 -34.87
N THR A 575 19.56 31.01 -35.19
CA THR A 575 19.02 30.89 -36.55
C THR A 575 17.77 31.73 -36.78
N ASP A 576 17.51 32.70 -35.90
CA ASP A 576 16.41 33.66 -35.98
C ASP A 576 16.40 34.42 -37.31
N GLN A 577 15.20 34.72 -37.83
CA GLN A 577 15.02 35.58 -38.99
C GLN A 577 15.09 37.05 -38.55
N VAL A 578 16.30 37.61 -38.57
CA VAL A 578 16.57 39.01 -38.23
C VAL A 578 17.43 39.68 -39.31
N PHE A 579 17.25 40.98 -39.49
CA PHE A 579 18.07 41.82 -40.39
C PHE A 579 19.18 42.49 -39.59
N SER A 580 20.31 42.84 -40.22
CA SER A 580 21.45 43.50 -39.56
C SER A 580 21.07 44.75 -38.74
N SER A 581 20.02 45.48 -39.14
CA SER A 581 19.51 46.65 -38.40
C SER A 581 18.78 46.31 -37.10
N THR A 582 18.30 45.07 -36.90
CA THR A 582 17.51 44.64 -35.73
C THR A 582 18.20 43.59 -34.87
N VAL A 583 19.41 43.13 -35.23
CA VAL A 583 20.16 42.10 -34.49
C VAL A 583 20.44 42.52 -33.05
N ALA A 584 20.83 43.78 -32.82
CA ALA A 584 21.11 44.30 -31.47
C ALA A 584 19.87 44.25 -30.55
N GLN A 585 18.68 44.53 -31.09
CA GLN A 585 17.43 44.45 -30.33
C GLN A 585 17.04 43.00 -30.04
N ARG A 586 17.30 42.08 -30.98
CA ARG A 586 17.03 40.65 -30.78
C ARG A 586 18.00 40.02 -29.78
N ALA A 587 19.26 40.46 -29.76
CA ALA A 587 20.26 40.00 -28.82
C ALA A 587 19.86 40.24 -27.35
N GLU A 588 19.06 41.28 -27.07
CA GLU A 588 18.53 41.55 -25.73
C GLU A 588 17.74 40.37 -25.15
N VAL A 589 16.99 39.66 -25.99
CA VAL A 589 16.19 38.47 -25.59
C VAL A 589 17.08 37.32 -25.10
N TYR A 590 18.34 37.29 -25.53
CA TYR A 590 19.30 36.25 -25.15
C TYR A 590 20.35 36.77 -24.17
N ARG A 591 20.27 38.02 -23.72
CA ARG A 591 21.32 38.63 -22.87
C ARG A 591 21.50 37.87 -21.57
N GLU A 592 20.42 37.51 -20.89
CA GLU A 592 20.50 36.74 -19.64
C GLU A 592 21.11 35.35 -19.87
N GLN A 593 20.69 34.65 -20.93
CA GLN A 593 21.25 33.35 -21.29
C GLN A 593 22.75 33.45 -21.59
N ALA A 594 23.16 34.45 -22.38
CA ALA A 594 24.55 34.72 -22.71
C ALA A 594 25.38 35.06 -21.46
N HIS A 595 24.82 35.83 -20.53
CA HIS A 595 25.47 36.15 -19.26
C HIS A 595 25.65 34.90 -18.38
N VAL A 596 24.66 34.00 -18.35
CA VAL A 596 24.78 32.71 -17.65
C VAL A 596 25.89 31.86 -18.25
N TYR A 597 25.95 31.73 -19.58
CA TYR A 597 27.01 30.98 -20.24
C TYR A 597 28.40 31.58 -19.98
N ALA A 598 28.54 32.90 -20.09
CA ALA A 598 29.80 33.57 -19.84
C ALA A 598 30.24 33.40 -18.36
N THR A 599 29.29 33.54 -17.42
CA THR A 599 29.56 33.37 -15.98
C THR A 599 29.92 31.92 -15.65
N ALA A 600 29.20 30.95 -16.22
CA ALA A 600 29.49 29.54 -16.04
C ALA A 600 30.88 29.19 -16.60
N ALA A 601 31.21 29.67 -17.81
CA ALA A 601 32.52 29.47 -18.41
C ALA A 601 33.62 30.13 -17.59
N SER A 602 33.41 31.34 -17.08
CA SER A 602 34.39 32.02 -16.22
C SER A 602 34.61 31.28 -14.89
N ARG A 603 33.57 30.69 -14.30
CA ARG A 603 33.70 29.85 -13.10
C ARG A 603 34.47 28.55 -13.36
N CYS A 604 34.30 27.96 -14.54
CA CYS A 604 34.96 26.71 -14.91
C CYS A 604 36.40 26.90 -15.42
N LEU A 605 36.64 27.89 -16.27
CA LEU A 605 37.89 28.11 -17.00
C LEU A 605 38.72 29.29 -16.44
N GLY A 606 38.16 30.09 -15.55
CA GLY A 606 38.83 31.21 -14.90
C GLY A 606 38.61 32.58 -15.58
N PRO A 607 39.38 33.62 -15.18
CA PRO A 607 39.18 35.02 -15.61
C PRO A 607 39.62 35.29 -17.05
N VAL A 608 40.08 34.28 -17.79
CA VAL A 608 40.44 34.37 -19.20
C VAL A 608 39.23 34.50 -20.13
N VAL A 609 38.03 34.16 -19.62
CA VAL A 609 36.76 34.31 -20.34
C VAL A 609 36.32 35.77 -20.34
N LYS A 610 36.10 36.36 -21.52
CA LYS A 610 35.72 37.77 -21.68
C LYS A 610 34.22 38.03 -21.76
N GLY A 611 33.45 37.03 -22.22
CA GLY A 611 32.02 37.17 -22.39
C GLY A 611 31.44 36.06 -23.26
N CYS A 612 30.19 36.26 -23.67
CA CYS A 612 29.50 35.42 -24.62
C CYS A 612 29.16 36.23 -25.89
N LYS A 613 29.33 35.63 -27.06
CA LYS A 613 29.01 36.21 -28.37
C LYS A 613 27.84 35.45 -28.98
N LEU A 614 26.81 36.18 -29.39
CA LEU A 614 25.64 35.63 -30.06
C LEU A 614 25.88 35.66 -31.57
N PHE A 615 25.90 34.49 -32.20
CA PHE A 615 26.16 34.30 -33.61
C PHE A 615 24.85 34.19 -34.39
N PHE A 616 24.41 35.27 -35.03
CA PHE A 616 23.17 35.27 -35.82
C PHE A 616 23.46 34.76 -37.24
N ILE A 617 23.33 33.46 -37.43
CA ILE A 617 23.74 32.74 -38.64
C ILE A 617 23.07 33.30 -39.90
N ARG A 618 21.78 33.66 -39.83
CA ARG A 618 21.04 34.21 -40.98
C ARG A 618 21.48 35.62 -41.38
N ALA A 619 21.81 36.45 -40.39
CA ALA A 619 22.25 37.83 -40.61
C ALA A 619 23.75 37.92 -40.92
N GLY A 620 24.54 36.92 -40.52
CA GLY A 620 25.99 36.93 -40.64
C GLY A 620 26.70 37.83 -39.63
N ASP A 621 25.98 38.29 -38.60
CA ASP A 621 26.46 39.24 -37.61
C ASP A 621 26.74 38.56 -36.26
N VAL A 622 27.68 39.15 -35.50
CA VAL A 622 28.04 38.73 -34.13
C VAL A 622 27.77 39.87 -33.18
N VAL A 623 27.05 39.58 -32.09
CA VAL A 623 26.81 40.56 -31.01
C VAL A 623 27.51 40.10 -29.73
N PRO A 624 28.50 40.85 -29.22
CA PRO A 624 29.14 40.52 -27.96
C PRO A 624 28.29 40.93 -26.75
N VAL A 625 28.21 40.05 -25.77
CA VAL A 625 27.67 40.25 -24.43
C VAL A 625 28.82 40.05 -23.46
N ASN A 626 29.36 41.15 -22.96
CA ASN A 626 30.50 41.13 -22.04
C ASN A 626 30.06 40.68 -20.63
N LEU A 627 31.01 40.07 -19.90
CA LEU A 627 30.85 39.64 -18.51
C LEU A 627 30.58 40.79 -17.53
#